data_AF-A0AAW1A4S7-F1
#
_entry.id   AF-A0AAW1A4S7-F1
#
_cell.length_a   1.000
_cell.length_b   1.000
_cell.length_c   1.000
_cell.angle_alpha   90.00
_cell.angle_beta   90.00
_cell.angle_gamma   90.00
#
_symmetry.space_group_name_H-M   'P 1'
#
loop_
_entity.id
_entity.type
_entity.pdbx_description
1 polymer ?
#
loop_
_entity_poly.entity_id
_entity_poly.type
_entity_poly.pdbx_seq_one_letter_code
_entity_poly.pdbx_strand_id
1 'polypeptide(L)'
;MFILWDYKIGKQLLCTNFRNKISKDDIEKFNKHLHNYNLEESVEVLPVKHLKLVALDTTSSLAILSFYNNSLLLVYIINSISKSDFEVMYVQSIIADSEPIECYLYKNNLWILNELGFKIYEFKDNNFTLTDKTIYKINELNNYWKTLKKDITQQDLFSILYKRKYDNVQEYLQRKKTRLANSIDI
;
A
#
# COMPACT_ATOMS: atom_id res chain seq x y z
N MET A 1 1.59 -7.91 -5.94
CA MET A 1 0.87 -7.92 -7.23
C MET A 1 -0.39 -7.11 -7.10
N PHE A 2 -0.82 -6.40 -8.15
CA PHE A 2 -2.17 -5.84 -8.23
C PHE A 2 -2.87 -6.34 -9.50
N ILE A 3 -4.19 -6.43 -9.44
CA ILE A 3 -4.99 -7.09 -10.48
C ILE A 3 -6.14 -6.16 -10.88
N LEU A 4 -6.33 -5.99 -12.18
CA LEU A 4 -7.49 -5.34 -12.76
C LEU A 4 -8.51 -6.39 -13.17
N TRP A 5 -9.77 -6.20 -12.77
CA TRP A 5 -10.85 -7.14 -13.01
C TRP A 5 -12.00 -6.45 -13.73
N ASP A 6 -12.57 -7.15 -14.71
CA ASP A 6 -13.93 -6.89 -15.17
C ASP A 6 -14.88 -7.55 -14.17
N TYR A 7 -15.51 -6.73 -13.31
CA TYR A 7 -16.42 -7.23 -12.29
C TYR A 7 -17.74 -7.76 -12.87
N LYS A 8 -18.13 -7.35 -14.08
CA LYS A 8 -19.39 -7.79 -14.69
C LYS A 8 -19.27 -9.21 -15.23
N ILE A 9 -18.15 -9.50 -15.87
CA ILE A 9 -17.90 -10.81 -16.50
C ILE A 9 -17.09 -11.72 -15.56
N GLY A 10 -16.53 -11.19 -14.48
CA GLY A 10 -15.69 -11.93 -13.55
C GLY A 10 -14.35 -12.33 -14.17
N LYS A 11 -13.83 -11.54 -15.11
CA LYS A 11 -12.59 -11.84 -15.84
C LYS A 11 -11.45 -10.97 -15.36
N GLN A 12 -10.30 -11.58 -15.11
CA GLN A 12 -9.05 -10.84 -14.92
C GLN A 12 -8.65 -10.18 -16.24
N LEU A 13 -8.52 -8.85 -16.22
CA LEU A 13 -8.09 -8.06 -17.38
C LEU A 13 -6.58 -7.90 -17.42
N LEU A 14 -5.97 -7.65 -16.26
CA LEU A 14 -4.53 -7.43 -16.15
C LEU A 14 -4.02 -7.83 -14.78
N CYS A 15 -2.78 -8.28 -14.72
CA CYS A 15 -2.09 -8.62 -13.49
C CYS A 15 -0.65 -8.13 -13.55
N THR A 16 -0.30 -7.18 -12.67
CA THR A 16 1.03 -6.56 -12.63
C THR A 16 1.74 -6.91 -11.34
N ASN A 17 2.95 -7.45 -11.47
CA ASN A 17 3.83 -7.69 -10.34
C ASN A 17 4.73 -6.48 -10.07
N PHE A 18 4.82 -6.07 -8.80
CA PHE A 18 5.65 -4.96 -8.34
C PHE A 18 6.83 -5.43 -7.47
N ARG A 19 7.01 -6.74 -7.27
CA ARG A 19 8.07 -7.32 -6.42
C ARG A 19 9.46 -6.83 -6.80
N ASN A 20 9.74 -6.72 -8.09
CA ASN A 20 11.04 -6.26 -8.60
C ASN A 20 11.30 -4.76 -8.40
N LYS A 21 10.31 -3.99 -7.93
CA LYS A 21 10.43 -2.56 -7.62
C LYS A 21 10.64 -2.27 -6.14
N ILE A 22 10.59 -3.31 -5.30
CA ILE A 22 10.81 -3.23 -3.87
C ILE A 22 12.17 -3.84 -3.57
N SER A 23 12.99 -3.18 -2.75
CA SER A 23 14.30 -3.70 -2.38
C SER A 23 14.18 -4.93 -1.46
N LYS A 24 15.19 -5.82 -1.51
CA LYS A 24 15.25 -6.96 -0.57
C LYS A 24 15.40 -6.47 0.87
N ASP A 25 16.20 -5.44 1.09
CA ASP A 25 16.43 -4.84 2.40
C ASP A 25 15.13 -4.33 3.04
N ASP A 26 14.23 -3.76 2.25
CA ASP A 26 12.92 -3.32 2.73
C ASP A 26 12.05 -4.49 3.19
N ILE A 27 12.06 -5.60 2.45
CA ILE A 27 11.35 -6.84 2.80
C ILE A 27 11.96 -7.45 4.06
N GLU A 28 13.28 -7.47 4.18
CA GLU A 28 13.97 -7.97 5.37
C GLU A 28 13.70 -7.13 6.61
N LYS A 29 13.70 -5.80 6.49
CA LYS A 29 13.31 -4.89 7.58
C LYS A 29 11.89 -5.16 8.04
N PHE A 30 10.97 -5.36 7.11
CA PHE A 30 9.58 -5.70 7.42
C PHE A 30 9.47 -7.05 8.14
N ASN A 31 10.19 -8.09 7.69
CA ASN A 31 10.19 -9.39 8.35
C ASN A 31 10.79 -9.34 9.76
N LYS A 32 11.89 -8.60 9.95
CA LYS A 32 12.44 -8.32 11.30
C LYS A 32 11.41 -7.64 12.19
N HIS A 33 10.67 -6.68 11.63
CA HIS A 33 9.59 -6.03 12.35
C HIS A 33 8.49 -7.03 12.75
N LEU A 34 8.04 -7.92 11.87
CA LEU A 34 7.06 -8.97 12.21
C LEU A 34 7.55 -9.89 13.35
N HIS A 35 8.81 -10.32 13.30
CA HIS A 35 9.41 -11.15 14.34
C HIS A 35 9.41 -10.47 15.72
N ASN A 36 9.58 -9.16 15.79
CA ASN A 36 9.47 -8.41 17.05
C ASN A 36 8.07 -8.50 17.69
N TYR A 37 7.05 -8.88 16.93
CA TYR A 37 5.67 -9.12 17.41
C TYR A 37 5.35 -10.61 17.62
N ASN A 38 6.38 -11.47 17.65
CA ASN A 38 6.28 -12.93 17.74
C ASN A 38 5.47 -13.54 16.59
N LEU A 39 5.62 -12.98 15.38
CA LEU A 39 5.14 -13.58 14.14
C LEU A 39 6.32 -14.30 13.49
N GLU A 40 6.23 -15.63 13.37
CA GLU A 40 7.28 -16.46 12.77
C GLU A 40 7.22 -16.46 11.22
N GLU A 41 6.13 -15.95 10.65
CA GLU A 41 5.98 -15.84 9.20
C GLU A 41 6.90 -14.76 8.61
N SER A 42 7.47 -15.08 7.45
CA SER A 42 8.16 -14.13 6.60
C SER A 42 7.37 -13.90 5.32
N VAL A 43 7.34 -12.65 4.86
CA VAL A 43 6.73 -12.29 3.59
C VAL A 43 7.80 -12.14 2.51
N GLU A 44 7.47 -12.54 1.28
CA GLU A 44 8.33 -12.34 0.11
C GLU A 44 8.07 -11.00 -0.60
N VAL A 45 6.95 -10.34 -0.27
CA VAL A 45 6.48 -9.10 -0.89
C VAL A 45 5.84 -8.26 0.22
N LEU A 46 6.10 -6.95 0.22
CA LEU A 46 5.50 -6.06 1.20
C LEU A 46 3.97 -6.01 1.05
N PRO A 47 3.21 -6.07 2.16
CA PRO A 47 1.78 -5.88 2.16
C PRO A 47 1.41 -4.47 1.69
N VAL A 48 0.51 -4.38 0.71
CA VAL A 48 -0.02 -3.09 0.22
C VAL A 48 -0.94 -2.50 1.27
N LYS A 49 -0.70 -1.24 1.63
CA LYS A 49 -1.53 -0.47 2.55
C LYS A 49 -2.59 0.33 1.80
N HIS A 50 -2.17 1.11 0.83
CA HIS A 50 -3.07 1.91 -0.01
C HIS A 50 -2.85 1.58 -1.48
N LEU A 51 -3.95 1.43 -2.22
CA LEU A 51 -3.99 1.50 -3.69
C LEU A 51 -4.94 2.65 -4.04
N LYS A 52 -4.40 3.73 -4.60
CA LYS A 52 -5.18 4.90 -5.03
C LYS A 52 -5.15 4.98 -6.54
N LEU A 53 -6.32 5.21 -7.13
CA LEU A 53 -6.51 5.32 -8.58
C LEU A 53 -7.17 6.66 -8.89
N VAL A 54 -6.71 7.33 -9.94
CA VAL A 54 -7.34 8.54 -10.48
C VAL A 54 -7.28 8.50 -12.00
N ALA A 55 -8.39 8.86 -12.66
CA ALA A 55 -8.41 9.02 -14.10
C ALA A 55 -7.59 10.26 -14.49
N LEU A 56 -6.63 10.09 -15.39
CA LEU A 56 -5.92 11.21 -16.02
C LEU A 56 -6.75 11.74 -17.20
N ASP A 57 -7.31 10.81 -17.97
CA ASP A 57 -8.26 11.06 -19.05
C ASP A 57 -9.21 9.85 -19.20
N THR A 58 -9.95 9.79 -20.31
CA THR A 58 -10.92 8.72 -20.60
C THR A 58 -10.28 7.35 -20.86
N THR A 59 -9.00 7.33 -21.19
CA THR A 59 -8.22 6.15 -21.63
C THR A 59 -7.05 5.82 -20.71
N SER A 60 -6.64 6.74 -19.84
CA SER A 60 -5.49 6.56 -18.95
C SER A 60 -5.84 6.86 -17.49
N SER A 61 -5.21 6.13 -16.59
CA SER A 61 -5.38 6.29 -15.14
C SER A 61 -4.04 6.17 -14.44
N LEU A 62 -3.88 6.94 -13.37
CA LEU A 62 -2.72 6.90 -12.50
C LEU A 62 -3.03 6.02 -11.29
N ALA A 63 -2.12 5.09 -10.99
CA ALA A 63 -2.20 4.19 -9.85
C ALA A 63 -1.02 4.43 -8.90
N ILE A 64 -1.29 4.52 -7.61
CA ILE A 64 -0.29 4.70 -6.58
C ILE A 64 -0.46 3.65 -5.51
N LEU A 65 0.63 2.94 -5.22
CA LEU A 65 0.69 1.94 -4.16
C LEU A 65 1.58 2.45 -3.03
N SER A 66 1.13 2.26 -1.78
CA SER A 66 1.97 2.36 -0.59
C SER A 66 1.94 1.04 0.18
N PHE A 67 2.91 0.85 1.07
CA PHE A 67 3.10 -0.42 1.79
C PHE A 67 3.14 -0.19 3.30
N TYR A 68 2.78 -1.23 4.06
CA TYR A 68 2.91 -1.21 5.51
C TYR A 68 4.38 -1.20 5.93
N ASN A 69 4.70 -0.43 6.96
CA ASN A 69 6.04 -0.25 7.56
C ASN A 69 7.13 0.08 6.53
N ASN A 70 6.78 0.85 5.49
CA ASN A 70 7.71 1.28 4.46
C ASN A 70 7.36 2.68 3.94
N SER A 71 8.38 3.47 3.59
CA SER A 71 8.20 4.83 3.06
C SER A 71 8.13 4.92 1.54
N LEU A 72 8.30 3.79 0.84
CA LEU A 72 8.19 3.69 -0.60
C LEU A 72 6.74 3.81 -1.07
N LEU A 73 6.52 4.64 -2.08
CA LEU A 73 5.35 4.61 -2.93
C LEU A 73 5.76 4.28 -4.35
N LEU A 74 4.97 3.42 -5.01
CA LEU A 74 5.16 3.10 -6.42
C LEU A 74 4.06 3.74 -7.26
N VAL A 75 4.46 4.40 -8.34
CA VAL A 75 3.57 5.10 -9.25
C VAL A 75 3.54 4.37 -10.60
N TYR A 76 2.33 4.13 -11.09
CA TYR A 76 2.07 3.48 -12.37
C TYR A 76 1.05 4.28 -13.18
N ILE A 77 1.17 4.23 -14.50
CA ILE A 77 0.12 4.62 -15.43
C ILE A 77 -0.50 3.34 -16.00
N ILE A 78 -1.83 3.31 -16.05
CA ILE A 78 -2.64 2.28 -16.67
C ILE A 78 -3.27 2.90 -17.91
N ASN A 79 -2.96 2.37 -19.09
CA ASN A 79 -3.52 2.81 -20.36
C ASN A 79 -4.46 1.74 -20.92
N SER A 80 -5.60 2.15 -21.45
CA SER A 80 -6.47 1.30 -22.27
C SER A 80 -5.94 1.32 -23.71
N ILE A 81 -5.54 0.15 -24.21
CA ILE A 81 -5.20 -0.06 -25.63
C ILE A 81 -6.48 -0.36 -26.41
N SER A 82 -7.38 -1.14 -25.80
CA SER A 82 -8.68 -1.51 -26.34
C SER A 82 -9.72 -1.59 -25.20
N LYS A 83 -10.98 -1.89 -25.51
CA LYS A 83 -12.06 -2.05 -24.49
C LYS A 83 -11.73 -3.07 -23.41
N SER A 84 -10.89 -4.07 -23.70
CA SER A 84 -10.54 -5.16 -22.79
C SER A 84 -9.05 -5.34 -22.57
N ASP A 85 -8.20 -4.58 -23.28
CA ASP A 85 -6.75 -4.69 -23.18
C ASP A 85 -6.17 -3.45 -22.54
N PHE A 86 -5.35 -3.68 -21.52
CA PHE A 86 -4.74 -2.64 -20.72
C PHE A 86 -3.24 -2.86 -20.65
N GLU A 87 -2.50 -1.76 -20.67
CA GLU A 87 -1.07 -1.73 -20.44
C GLU A 87 -0.80 -1.02 -19.11
N VAL A 88 0.16 -1.54 -18.35
CA VAL A 88 0.66 -0.88 -17.14
C VAL A 88 2.11 -0.52 -17.33
N MET A 89 2.39 0.76 -17.16
CA MET A 89 3.72 1.33 -17.20
C MET A 89 4.12 1.79 -15.81
N TYR A 90 5.26 1.32 -15.32
CA TYR A 90 5.89 1.89 -14.13
C TYR A 90 6.43 3.28 -14.48
N VAL A 91 6.13 4.24 -13.61
CA VAL A 91 6.52 5.64 -13.79
C VAL A 91 7.71 5.97 -12.91
N GLN A 92 7.51 5.90 -11.59
CA GLN A 92 8.52 6.27 -10.63
C GLN A 92 8.27 5.66 -9.25
N SER A 93 9.32 5.74 -8.41
CA SER A 93 9.27 5.46 -6.98
C SER A 93 9.40 6.77 -6.22
N ILE A 94 8.51 7.01 -5.26
CA ILE A 94 8.60 8.16 -4.35
C ILE A 94 9.04 7.61 -2.99
N ILE A 95 10.13 8.16 -2.44
CA ILE A 95 10.58 7.84 -1.09
C ILE A 95 10.09 8.96 -0.17
N ALA A 96 9.09 8.67 0.65
CA ALA A 96 8.65 9.57 1.70
C ALA A 96 9.62 9.53 2.91
N ASP A 97 9.49 10.48 3.84
CA ASP A 97 10.36 10.50 5.03
C ASP A 97 10.02 9.38 6.04
N SER A 98 8.77 8.92 6.00
CA SER A 98 8.21 7.88 6.87
C SER A 98 7.05 7.20 6.15
N GLU A 99 6.54 6.10 6.72
CA GLU A 99 5.38 5.40 6.18
C GLU A 99 4.19 6.36 5.98
N PRO A 100 3.59 6.38 4.78
CA PRO A 100 2.36 7.16 4.56
C PRO A 100 1.24 6.67 5.47
N ILE A 101 0.70 7.58 6.28
CA ILE A 101 -0.53 7.36 7.04
C ILE A 101 -1.70 7.33 6.07
N GLU A 102 -1.80 8.36 5.22
CA GLU A 102 -2.83 8.48 4.20
C GLU A 102 -2.25 9.05 2.89
N CYS A 103 -2.85 8.67 1.77
CA CYS A 103 -2.53 9.19 0.45
C CYS A 103 -3.81 9.63 -0.27
N TYR A 104 -3.82 10.85 -0.79
CA TYR A 104 -4.96 11.39 -1.51
C TYR A 104 -4.53 12.02 -2.83
N LEU A 105 -5.25 11.69 -3.89
CA LEU A 105 -5.01 12.22 -5.24
C LEU A 105 -6.13 13.18 -5.60
N TYR A 106 -5.77 14.43 -5.89
CA TYR A 106 -6.73 15.46 -6.28
C TYR A 106 -6.13 16.45 -7.26
N LYS A 107 -6.78 16.66 -8.41
CA LYS A 107 -6.34 17.59 -9.46
C LYS A 107 -4.84 17.48 -9.75
N ASN A 108 -4.38 16.27 -10.08
CA ASN A 108 -2.97 15.95 -10.35
C ASN A 108 -1.99 16.18 -9.20
N ASN A 109 -2.47 16.44 -7.98
CA ASN A 109 -1.64 16.56 -6.80
C ASN A 109 -1.81 15.32 -5.91
N LEU A 110 -0.68 14.71 -5.55
CA LEU A 110 -0.60 13.67 -4.54
C LEU A 110 -0.31 14.31 -3.19
N TRP A 111 -1.26 14.21 -2.29
CA TRP A 111 -1.13 14.58 -0.90
C TRP A 111 -0.74 13.33 -0.10
N ILE A 112 0.39 13.41 0.59
CA ILE A 112 0.87 12.37 1.49
C ILE A 112 0.84 12.95 2.89
N LEU A 113 0.07 12.32 3.78
CA LEU A 113 0.17 12.56 5.21
C LEU A 113 1.07 11.48 5.80
N ASN A 114 2.12 11.88 6.48
CA ASN A 114 3.00 10.99 7.21
C ASN A 114 3.20 11.50 8.65
N GLU A 115 4.14 10.88 9.36
CA GLU A 115 4.42 11.23 10.75
C GLU A 115 4.91 12.67 10.95
N LEU A 116 5.57 13.24 9.96
CA LEU A 116 6.11 14.61 10.00
C LEU A 116 5.07 15.64 9.55
N GLY A 117 4.05 15.22 8.82
CA GLY A 117 2.95 16.04 8.33
C GLY A 117 2.59 15.78 6.88
N PHE A 118 1.98 16.78 6.26
CA PHE A 118 1.59 16.80 4.86
C PHE A 118 2.77 17.17 3.95
N LYS A 119 2.88 16.43 2.84
CA LYS A 119 3.67 16.77 1.66
C LYS A 119 2.78 16.68 0.42
N ILE A 120 2.98 17.60 -0.51
CA ILE A 120 2.25 17.63 -1.78
C ILE A 120 3.22 17.44 -2.92
N TYR A 121 2.89 16.54 -3.83
CA TYR A 121 3.61 16.35 -5.08
C TYR A 121 2.67 16.66 -6.25
N GLU A 122 3.11 17.51 -7.18
CA GLU A 122 2.41 17.82 -8.42
C GLU A 122 2.86 16.82 -9.50
N PHE A 123 1.89 16.23 -10.19
CA PHE A 123 2.12 15.37 -11.33
C PHE A 123 2.27 16.21 -12.59
N LYS A 124 3.48 16.22 -13.16
CA LYS A 124 3.83 16.95 -14.37
C LYS A 124 4.85 16.17 -15.20
N ASP A 125 4.70 16.19 -16.52
CA ASP A 125 5.64 15.55 -17.45
C ASP A 125 5.84 14.05 -17.13
N ASN A 126 4.74 13.38 -16.80
CA ASN A 126 4.71 11.98 -16.34
C ASN A 126 5.54 11.69 -15.10
N ASN A 127 5.81 12.66 -14.23
CA ASN A 127 6.48 12.43 -12.95
C ASN A 127 5.85 13.25 -11.83
N PHE A 128 6.05 12.83 -10.58
CA PHE A 128 5.69 13.63 -9.41
C PHE A 128 6.89 14.42 -8.93
N THR A 129 6.72 15.73 -8.83
CA THR A 129 7.69 16.66 -8.26
C THR A 129 7.15 17.28 -6.98
N LEU A 130 7.99 17.45 -5.97
CA LEU A 130 7.60 18.11 -4.72
C LEU A 130 7.16 19.56 -5.01
N THR A 131 6.01 19.95 -4.47
CA THR A 131 5.42 21.27 -4.76
C THR A 131 5.66 22.26 -3.64
N ASP A 132 6.35 23.34 -3.98
CA ASP A 132 6.65 24.44 -3.04
C ASP A 132 5.57 25.54 -3.02
N LYS A 133 4.61 25.51 -3.94
CA LYS A 133 3.63 26.59 -4.18
C LYS A 133 2.75 26.92 -2.97
N THR A 134 2.58 26.01 -2.02
CA THR A 134 1.70 26.15 -0.85
C THR A 134 2.43 25.96 0.48
N ILE A 135 3.75 26.17 0.52
CA ILE A 135 4.60 25.91 1.70
C ILE A 135 4.04 26.54 2.98
N TYR A 136 3.57 27.80 2.95
CA TYR A 136 3.16 28.47 4.20
C TYR A 136 1.92 27.82 4.83
N LYS A 137 0.87 27.53 4.05
CA LYS A 137 -0.35 26.85 4.53
C LYS A 137 -0.07 25.41 4.96
N ILE A 138 0.79 24.71 4.22
CA ILE A 138 1.21 23.35 4.57
C ILE A 138 1.97 23.37 5.89
N ASN A 139 2.87 24.32 6.09
CA ASN A 139 3.63 24.44 7.33
C ASN A 139 2.71 24.71 8.52
N GLU A 140 1.68 25.53 8.35
CA GLU A 140 0.66 25.75 9.37
C GLU A 140 -0.10 24.46 9.71
N LEU A 141 -0.58 23.73 8.69
CA LEU A 141 -1.20 22.41 8.86
C LEU A 141 -0.26 21.41 9.56
N ASN A 142 1.02 21.43 9.22
CA ASN A 142 2.02 20.57 9.84
C ASN A 142 2.29 20.93 11.30
N ASN A 143 2.18 22.20 11.69
CA ASN A 143 2.26 22.62 13.08
C ASN A 143 1.04 22.15 13.89
N TYR A 144 -0.17 22.21 13.30
CA TYR A 144 -1.36 21.61 13.92
C TYR A 144 -1.22 20.09 14.04
N TRP A 145 -0.75 19.42 12.99
CA TRP A 145 -0.50 17.98 13.01
C TRP A 145 0.48 17.56 14.12
N LYS A 146 1.60 18.28 14.26
CA LYS A 146 2.57 18.06 15.34
C LYS A 146 1.94 18.22 16.72
N THR A 147 1.06 19.20 16.89
CA THR A 147 0.34 19.42 18.16
C THR A 147 -0.60 18.26 18.46
N LEU A 148 -1.40 17.82 17.47
CA LEU A 148 -2.34 16.70 17.63
C LEU A 148 -1.65 15.37 17.88
N LYS A 149 -0.49 15.12 17.26
CA LYS A 149 0.23 13.85 17.38
C LYS A 149 0.91 13.66 18.74
N LYS A 150 1.21 14.73 19.48
CA LYS A 150 1.93 14.64 20.77
C LYS A 150 1.30 13.65 21.76
N ASP A 151 -0.01 13.49 21.71
CA ASP A 151 -0.76 12.65 22.65
C ASP A 151 -1.13 11.27 22.07
N ILE A 152 -0.75 10.99 20.82
CA ILE A 152 -1.08 9.73 20.15
C ILE A 152 0.08 8.74 20.34
N THR A 153 -0.17 7.67 21.08
CA THR A 153 0.74 6.52 21.09
C THR A 153 0.63 5.78 19.77
N GLN A 154 1.74 5.69 19.04
CA GLN A 154 1.79 4.96 17.78
C GLN A 154 1.71 3.46 18.08
N GLN A 155 0.56 2.85 17.77
CA GLN A 155 0.38 1.41 17.83
C GLN A 155 0.48 0.84 16.42
N ASP A 156 1.32 -0.18 16.23
CA ASP A 156 1.33 -0.94 14.99
C ASP A 156 0.12 -1.88 14.92
N LEU A 157 -0.97 -1.32 14.41
CA LEU A 157 -2.22 -2.05 14.21
C LEU A 157 -2.06 -3.17 13.17
N PHE A 158 -1.15 -3.05 12.20
CA PHE A 158 -1.01 -4.06 11.16
C PHE A 158 -0.49 -5.37 11.76
N SER A 159 0.61 -5.35 12.51
CA SER A 159 1.14 -6.56 13.14
C SER A 159 0.12 -7.21 14.09
N ILE A 160 -0.65 -6.41 14.82
CA ILE A 160 -1.70 -6.91 15.72
C ILE A 160 -2.85 -7.57 14.93
N LEU A 161 -3.35 -6.92 13.88
CA LEU A 161 -4.44 -7.46 13.06
C LEU A 161 -4.01 -8.68 12.25
N TYR A 162 -2.77 -8.67 11.73
CA TYR A 162 -2.18 -9.79 11.02
C TYR A 162 -2.09 -11.02 11.93
N LYS A 163 -1.56 -10.85 13.15
CA LYS A 163 -1.48 -11.92 14.16
C LYS A 163 -2.84 -12.55 14.47
N ARG A 164 -3.84 -11.72 14.77
CA ARG A 164 -5.20 -12.22 15.06
C ARG A 164 -5.76 -13.05 13.91
N LYS A 165 -5.57 -12.60 12.67
CA LYS A 165 -6.03 -13.35 11.49
C LYS A 165 -5.28 -14.67 11.33
N TYR A 166 -3.96 -14.66 11.54
CA TYR A 166 -3.13 -15.85 11.46
C TYR A 166 -3.52 -16.89 12.51
N ASP A 167 -3.60 -16.50 13.79
CA ASP A 167 -3.97 -17.39 14.90
C ASP A 167 -5.34 -18.03 14.65
N ASN A 168 -6.31 -17.25 14.17
CA ASN A 168 -7.64 -17.76 13.81
C ASN A 168 -7.60 -18.81 12.68
N VAL A 169 -6.75 -18.61 11.67
CA VAL A 169 -6.59 -19.57 10.56
C VAL A 169 -5.92 -20.85 11.05
N GLN A 170 -4.86 -20.74 11.86
CA GLN A 170 -4.19 -21.91 12.43
C GLN A 170 -5.12 -22.71 13.34
N GLU A 171 -5.88 -22.04 14.20
CA GLU A 171 -6.87 -22.69 15.06
C GLU A 171 -7.95 -23.39 14.23
N TYR A 172 -8.44 -22.75 13.15
CA TYR A 172 -9.38 -23.37 12.23
C TYR A 172 -8.81 -24.63 11.57
N LEU A 173 -7.57 -24.57 11.06
CA LEU A 173 -6.89 -25.70 10.45
C LEU A 173 -6.70 -26.85 11.45
N GLN A 174 -6.38 -26.54 12.70
CA GLN A 174 -6.23 -27.54 13.77
C GLN A 174 -7.56 -28.23 14.07
N ARG A 175 -8.65 -27.46 14.25
CA ARG A 175 -10.00 -28.02 14.46
C ARG A 175 -10.45 -28.87 13.27
N LYS A 176 -10.13 -28.45 12.04
CA LYS A 176 -10.42 -29.24 10.82
C LYS A 176 -9.66 -30.56 10.82
N LYS A 177 -8.37 -30.57 11.17
CA LYS A 177 -7.56 -31.81 11.29
C LYS A 177 -8.16 -32.76 12.32
N THR A 178 -8.55 -32.27 13.50
CA THR A 178 -9.18 -33.11 14.53
C THR A 178 -10.49 -33.74 14.06
N ARG A 179 -11.34 -32.99 13.35
CA ARG A 179 -12.59 -33.53 12.78
C ARG A 179 -12.35 -34.63 11.75
N LEU A 180 -11.35 -34.44 10.88
CA LEU A 180 -11.01 -35.42 9.84
C LEU A 180 -10.38 -36.68 10.45
N ALA A 181 -9.50 -36.55 11.43
CA ALA A 181 -8.91 -37.69 12.13
C ALA A 181 -9.98 -38.53 12.83
N ASN A 182 -10.91 -37.90 13.55
CA ASN A 182 -11.99 -38.59 14.25
C ASN A 182 -13.04 -39.21 13.32
N SER A 183 -13.02 -38.90 12.01
CA SER A 183 -13.91 -39.50 11.01
C SER A 183 -13.35 -40.72 10.31
N ILE A 184 -12.08 -41.06 10.55
CA ILE A 184 -11.38 -42.20 9.94
C ILE A 184 -11.37 -43.44 10.86
N ASP A 185 -11.76 -43.28 12.13
CA ASP A 185 -11.84 -44.35 13.14
C ASP A 185 -13.23 -45.04 13.22
N ILE A 186 -13.98 -45.13 12.11
CA ILE A 186 -15.21 -45.93 11.95
C ILE A 186 -15.04 -46.84 10.73
#